data_AF-A0ABD1JNK5-F1
#
_entry.id   AF-A0ABD1JNK5-F1
#
_cell.length_a   1.000
_cell.length_b   1.000
_cell.length_c   1.000
_cell.angle_alpha   90.00
_cell.angle_beta   90.00
_cell.angle_gamma   90.00
#
_symmetry.space_group_name_H-M   'P 1'
#
loop_
_entity.id
_entity.type
_entity.pdbx_description
1 polymer ?
#
loop_
_entity_poly.entity_id
_entity_poly.type
_entity_poly.pdbx_seq_one_letter_code
_entity_poly.pdbx_strand_id
1 'polypeptide(L)'
;MLPWFSNDFFMLFLCLFCLLCVCMCVCVCFLFFSSMADWADYIKVALKDKLTEDVAVVGYVTNKAVWASKPGGFMAAISPPEVEALVGRDRGRLLRTEATVGGEKVLVIRDSMMGSGSEPRFVDLHTVGVDGHAITVAKTQKALVFLMGKRGVHAGLVNQKACAMAQYLKENGV
;
A
#
# COMPACT_ATOMS: atom_id res chain seq x y z
N MET A 1 42.05 2.29 50.73
CA MET A 1 41.10 3.42 50.71
C MET A 1 41.09 3.94 49.28
N LEU A 2 39.93 3.91 48.64
CA LEU A 2 39.71 3.94 47.19
C LEU A 2 40.04 5.30 46.54
N PRO A 3 40.57 5.34 45.30
CA PRO A 3 40.71 6.58 44.53
C PRO A 3 39.40 6.90 43.79
N TRP A 4 38.98 8.16 43.88
CA TRP A 4 37.77 8.69 43.24
C TRP A 4 38.00 8.98 41.75
N PHE A 5 37.23 8.22 40.96
CA PHE A 5 36.78 8.32 39.56
C PHE A 5 37.10 9.58 38.74
N SER A 6 37.69 9.32 37.57
CA SER A 6 37.98 10.22 36.45
C SER A 6 36.72 10.69 35.69
N ASN A 7 36.78 11.93 35.18
CA ASN A 7 35.85 12.56 34.24
C ASN A 7 35.82 11.93 32.82
N ASP A 8 36.62 10.89 32.56
CA ASP A 8 36.65 10.19 31.26
C ASP A 8 35.49 9.19 31.08
N PHE A 9 34.80 8.81 32.17
CA PHE A 9 33.73 7.81 32.11
C PHE A 9 32.37 8.38 31.63
N PHE A 10 32.13 9.68 31.82
CA PHE A 10 30.86 10.32 31.47
C PHE A 10 30.77 10.68 29.97
N MET A 11 31.90 11.02 29.35
CA MET A 11 32.01 11.31 27.92
C MET A 11 31.91 10.04 27.05
N LEU A 12 32.47 8.91 27.52
CA LEU A 12 32.29 7.63 26.85
C LEU A 12 30.84 7.12 26.93
N PHE A 13 30.12 7.38 28.02
CA PHE A 13 28.73 6.95 28.15
C PHE A 13 27.77 7.75 27.26
N LEU A 14 27.99 9.06 27.08
CA LEU A 14 27.23 9.88 26.14
C LEU A 14 27.57 9.54 24.67
N CYS A 15 28.83 9.24 24.37
CA CYS A 15 29.25 8.88 23.01
C CYS A 15 28.74 7.48 22.61
N LEU A 16 28.69 6.52 23.55
CA LEU A 16 28.10 5.20 23.31
C LEU A 16 26.57 5.29 23.17
N PHE A 17 25.89 6.17 23.90
CA PHE A 17 24.44 6.43 23.70
C PHE A 17 24.18 7.10 22.35
N CYS A 18 25.05 8.00 21.91
CA CYS A 18 24.95 8.62 20.58
C CYS A 18 25.25 7.62 19.46
N LEU A 19 26.25 6.75 19.60
CA LEU A 19 26.52 5.67 18.64
C LEU A 19 25.44 4.59 18.64
N LEU A 20 24.83 4.24 19.77
CA LEU A 20 23.70 3.30 19.82
C LEU A 20 22.43 3.92 19.22
N CYS A 21 22.19 5.22 19.41
CA CYS A 21 21.08 5.93 18.80
C CYS A 21 21.30 6.08 17.28
N VAL A 22 22.51 6.39 16.83
CA VAL A 22 22.88 6.42 15.41
C VAL A 22 22.89 5.02 14.81
N CYS A 23 23.32 3.98 15.53
CA CYS A 23 23.34 2.61 15.01
C CYS A 23 21.93 1.99 14.94
N MET A 24 21.03 2.26 15.89
CA MET A 24 19.61 1.91 15.74
C MET A 24 18.93 2.75 14.66
N CYS A 25 19.24 4.04 14.54
CA CYS A 25 18.69 4.88 13.48
C CYS A 25 19.22 4.43 12.11
N VAL A 26 20.50 4.08 11.96
CA VAL A 26 21.10 3.57 10.73
C VAL A 26 20.60 2.16 10.41
N CYS A 27 20.38 1.28 11.39
CA CYS A 27 19.85 -0.06 11.15
C CYS A 27 18.35 -0.04 10.80
N VAL A 28 17.56 0.81 11.45
CA VAL A 28 16.17 1.08 11.06
C VAL A 28 16.12 1.78 9.70
N CYS A 29 17.00 2.75 9.44
CA CYS A 29 17.10 3.42 8.14
C CYS A 29 17.58 2.48 7.04
N PHE A 30 18.51 1.55 7.30
CA PHE A 30 18.97 0.55 6.33
C PHE A 30 17.88 -0.49 6.05
N LEU A 31 17.18 -0.99 7.08
CA LEU A 31 16.03 -1.88 6.89
C LEU A 31 14.86 -1.17 6.19
N PHE A 32 14.62 0.11 6.49
CA PHE A 32 13.67 0.95 5.76
C PHE A 32 14.11 1.15 4.31
N PHE A 33 15.38 1.45 4.05
CA PHE A 33 15.93 1.69 2.71
C PHE A 33 15.86 0.43 1.85
N SER A 34 16.19 -0.74 2.40
CA SER A 34 16.06 -2.01 1.69
C SER A 34 14.60 -2.30 1.35
N SER A 35 13.67 -2.13 2.30
CA SER A 35 12.24 -2.36 2.01
C SER A 35 11.68 -1.35 1.00
N MET A 36 12.08 -0.08 1.04
CA MET A 36 11.63 0.93 0.08
C MET A 36 12.20 0.68 -1.32
N ALA A 37 13.44 0.17 -1.42
CA ALA A 37 14.02 -0.27 -2.68
C ALA A 37 13.23 -1.46 -3.27
N ASP A 38 12.92 -2.46 -2.44
CA ASP A 38 12.14 -3.63 -2.85
C ASP A 38 10.72 -3.25 -3.32
N TRP A 39 10.05 -2.35 -2.61
CA TRP A 39 8.73 -1.86 -2.97
C TRP A 39 8.74 -1.00 -4.24
N ALA A 40 9.74 -0.13 -4.41
CA ALA A 40 9.88 0.67 -5.62
C ALA A 40 10.10 -0.22 -6.85
N ASP A 41 10.90 -1.28 -6.73
CA ASP A 41 11.13 -2.23 -7.82
C ASP A 41 9.90 -3.11 -8.09
N TYR A 42 9.15 -3.50 -7.07
CA TYR A 42 7.87 -4.17 -7.22
C TYR A 42 6.87 -3.34 -8.04
N ILE A 43 6.74 -2.04 -7.73
CA ILE A 43 5.89 -1.11 -8.48
C ILE A 43 6.39 -0.95 -9.92
N LYS A 44 7.71 -0.81 -10.14
CA LYS A 44 8.27 -0.73 -11.49
C LYS A 44 7.94 -1.98 -12.32
N VAL A 45 8.08 -3.17 -11.74
CA VAL A 45 7.73 -4.44 -12.42
C VAL A 45 6.23 -4.46 -12.75
N ALA A 46 5.37 -4.07 -11.81
CA ALA A 46 3.94 -3.98 -12.06
C ALA A 46 3.57 -3.00 -13.19
N LEU A 47 4.34 -1.92 -13.36
CA LEU A 47 4.13 -0.92 -14.42
C LEU A 47 4.77 -1.26 -15.77
N LYS A 48 5.61 -2.31 -15.87
CA LYS A 48 6.22 -2.71 -17.14
C LYS A 48 5.19 -3.16 -18.18
N ASP A 49 4.05 -3.68 -17.73
CA ASP A 49 3.01 -4.13 -18.63
C ASP A 49 2.32 -2.95 -19.32
N LYS A 50 2.08 -3.07 -20.62
CA LYS A 50 1.36 -2.05 -21.41
C LYS A 50 -0.09 -1.83 -20.94
N LEU A 51 -0.58 -2.62 -19.99
CA LEU A 51 -1.95 -2.64 -19.49
C LEU A 51 -2.18 -1.70 -18.30
N THR A 52 -1.18 -1.46 -17.46
CA THR A 52 -1.35 -0.72 -16.20
C THR A 52 -0.97 0.74 -16.37
N GLU A 53 -1.85 1.63 -15.91
CA GLU A 53 -1.60 3.07 -15.88
C GLU A 53 -1.05 3.50 -14.52
N ASP A 54 -1.70 3.08 -13.43
CA ASP A 54 -1.33 3.42 -12.05
C ASP A 54 -1.47 2.19 -11.14
N VAL A 55 -0.67 2.15 -10.07
CA VAL A 55 -0.66 1.07 -9.10
C VAL A 55 -0.21 1.58 -7.74
N ALA A 56 -0.85 1.10 -6.68
CA ALA A 56 -0.44 1.37 -5.31
C ALA A 56 -0.70 0.18 -4.39
N VAL A 57 0.14 0.06 -3.37
CA VAL A 57 -0.01 -0.89 -2.26
C VAL A 57 -0.23 -0.07 -1.00
N VAL A 58 -1.36 -0.30 -0.34
CA VAL A 58 -1.83 0.50 0.79
C VAL A 58 -2.10 -0.43 1.97
N GLY A 59 -1.47 -0.19 3.10
CA GLY A 59 -1.79 -0.92 4.33
C GLY A 59 -3.21 -0.62 4.79
N TYR A 60 -3.90 -1.59 5.39
CA TYR A 60 -5.25 -1.35 5.95
C TYR A 60 -5.41 -1.81 7.42
N VAL A 61 -4.47 -2.60 7.95
CA VAL A 61 -4.56 -3.17 9.30
C VAL A 61 -3.92 -2.27 10.36
N THR A 62 -2.61 -2.08 10.30
CA THR A 62 -1.85 -1.34 11.33
C THR A 62 -1.68 0.13 10.98
N ASN A 63 -1.30 0.41 9.73
CA ASN A 63 -1.11 1.74 9.20
C ASN A 63 -1.92 1.86 7.90
N LYS A 64 -2.90 2.76 7.88
CA LYS A 64 -3.77 3.01 6.73
C LYS A 64 -3.13 3.97 5.73
N ALA A 65 -1.86 3.70 5.40
CA ALA A 65 -1.02 4.55 4.57
C ALA A 65 -0.55 3.80 3.33
N VAL A 66 -0.24 4.59 2.30
CA VAL A 66 0.37 4.09 1.06
C VAL A 66 1.79 3.63 1.38
N TRP A 67 2.09 2.36 1.14
CA TRP A 67 3.42 1.77 1.30
C TRP A 67 4.26 1.96 0.04
N ALA A 68 3.62 1.85 -1.12
CA ALA A 68 4.26 1.98 -2.43
C ALA A 68 3.23 2.48 -3.45
N SER A 69 3.65 3.34 -4.38
CA SER A 69 2.80 3.82 -5.48
C SER A 69 3.64 4.26 -6.68
N LYS A 70 3.00 4.40 -7.85
CA LYS A 70 3.63 5.03 -9.02
C LYS A 70 3.99 6.50 -8.69
N PRO A 71 5.23 6.95 -8.98
CA PRO A 71 5.58 8.36 -8.85
C PRO A 71 4.69 9.24 -9.73
N GLY A 72 4.04 10.24 -9.15
CA GLY A 72 3.13 11.14 -9.85
C GLY A 72 1.76 10.53 -10.21
N GLY A 73 1.46 9.31 -9.77
CA GLY A 73 0.12 8.73 -9.84
C GLY A 73 -0.80 9.31 -8.76
N PHE A 74 -2.10 9.39 -9.03
CA PHE A 74 -3.05 9.89 -8.03
C PHE A 74 -3.31 8.87 -6.91
N MET A 75 -3.01 7.58 -7.14
CA MET A 75 -3.10 6.56 -6.10
C MET A 75 -2.11 6.78 -4.95
N ALA A 76 -1.11 7.66 -5.13
CA ALA A 76 -0.23 8.11 -4.05
C ALA A 76 -0.97 8.98 -3.01
N ALA A 77 -2.10 9.59 -3.37
CA ALA A 77 -2.89 10.47 -2.52
C ALA A 77 -4.02 9.75 -1.75
N ILE A 78 -4.07 8.41 -1.80
CA ILE A 78 -5.10 7.63 -1.11
C ILE A 78 -5.06 7.92 0.39
N SER A 79 -6.22 8.27 0.93
CA SER A 79 -6.37 8.68 2.32
C SER A 79 -6.89 7.54 3.22
N PRO A 80 -6.59 7.55 4.53
CA PRO A 80 -7.10 6.56 5.47
C PRO A 80 -8.64 6.39 5.45
N PRO A 81 -9.47 7.45 5.36
CA PRO A 81 -10.92 7.31 5.30
C PRO A 81 -11.41 6.56 4.05
N GLU A 82 -10.74 6.72 2.91
CA GLU A 82 -11.07 5.99 1.67
C GLU A 82 -10.79 4.50 1.83
N VAL A 83 -9.65 4.16 2.45
CA VAL A 83 -9.30 2.77 2.78
C VAL A 83 -10.35 2.16 3.70
N GLU A 84 -10.76 2.89 4.75
CA GLU A 84 -11.79 2.45 5.69
C GLU A 84 -13.14 2.23 5.03
N ALA A 85 -13.54 3.11 4.12
CA ALA A 85 -14.76 2.93 3.34
C ALA A 85 -14.70 1.64 2.52
N LEU A 86 -13.58 1.37 1.84
CA LEU A 86 -13.37 0.19 1.01
C LEU A 86 -13.31 -1.13 1.78
N VAL A 87 -12.81 -1.13 3.02
CA VAL A 87 -12.78 -2.35 3.87
C VAL A 87 -13.95 -2.43 4.86
N GLY A 88 -14.77 -1.38 4.93
CA GLY A 88 -15.88 -1.25 5.86
C GLY A 88 -16.95 -2.32 5.66
N ARG A 89 -17.70 -2.58 6.74
CA ARG A 89 -18.79 -3.58 6.75
C ARG A 89 -20.06 -3.10 6.04
N ASP A 90 -20.26 -1.78 5.95
CA ASP A 90 -21.44 -1.20 5.30
C ASP A 90 -21.28 -1.17 3.77
N ARG A 91 -21.40 -2.34 3.15
CA ARG A 91 -21.29 -2.52 1.70
C ARG A 91 -22.46 -1.89 0.95
N GLY A 92 -23.64 -1.84 1.57
CA GLY A 92 -24.82 -1.23 0.97
C GLY A 92 -24.64 0.26 0.73
N ARG A 93 -23.98 0.98 1.66
CA ARG A 93 -23.62 2.38 1.46
C ARG A 93 -22.55 2.57 0.39
N LEU A 94 -21.55 1.69 0.33
CA LEU A 94 -20.50 1.73 -0.68
C LEU A 94 -21.04 1.63 -2.12
N LEU A 95 -22.08 0.80 -2.33
CA LEU A 95 -22.71 0.63 -3.65
C LEU A 95 -23.66 1.78 -4.04
N ARG A 96 -24.16 2.55 -3.07
CA ARG A 96 -25.13 3.63 -3.30
C ARG A 96 -24.54 5.04 -3.28
N THR A 97 -23.36 5.19 -2.69
CA THR A 97 -22.69 6.49 -2.52
C THR A 97 -21.55 6.60 -3.51
N GLU A 98 -21.27 7.81 -3.99
CA GLU A 98 -20.03 8.08 -4.71
C GLU A 98 -18.83 7.79 -3.80
N ALA A 99 -17.97 6.86 -4.21
CA ALA A 99 -16.72 6.58 -3.53
C ALA A 99 -15.60 7.44 -4.13
N THR A 100 -14.50 7.61 -3.39
CA THR A 100 -13.30 8.28 -3.90
C THR A 100 -12.08 7.40 -3.68
N VAL A 101 -11.11 7.53 -4.58
CA VAL A 101 -9.78 6.91 -4.47
C VAL A 101 -8.75 7.98 -4.79
N GLY A 102 -7.96 8.40 -3.81
CA GLY A 102 -6.97 9.47 -4.01
C GLY A 102 -7.62 10.80 -4.42
N GLY A 103 -8.84 11.07 -3.94
CA GLY A 103 -9.62 12.25 -4.30
C GLY A 103 -10.40 12.14 -5.63
N GLU A 104 -10.13 11.14 -6.46
CA GLU A 104 -10.87 10.91 -7.70
C GLU A 104 -12.18 10.19 -7.47
N LYS A 105 -13.26 10.64 -8.12
CA LYS A 105 -14.58 10.01 -8.01
C LYS A 105 -14.61 8.68 -8.74
N VAL A 106 -15.14 7.66 -8.06
CA VAL A 106 -15.26 6.30 -8.61
C VAL A 106 -16.63 5.69 -8.34
N LEU A 107 -17.06 4.83 -9.26
CA LEU A 107 -18.24 3.99 -9.14
C LEU A 107 -17.83 2.57 -8.82
N VAL A 108 -18.56 1.92 -7.92
CA VAL A 108 -18.35 0.50 -7.62
C VAL A 108 -19.13 -0.34 -8.63
N ILE A 109 -18.42 -1.20 -9.37
CA ILE A 109 -19.04 -2.12 -10.33
C ILE A 109 -19.32 -3.47 -9.66
N ARG A 110 -18.32 -4.02 -8.97
CA ARG A 110 -18.40 -5.35 -8.33
C ARG A 110 -17.74 -5.31 -6.98
N ASP A 111 -18.29 -6.05 -6.03
CA ASP A 111 -17.75 -6.16 -4.68
C ASP A 111 -17.75 -7.61 -4.21
N SER A 112 -16.56 -8.14 -3.98
CA SER A 112 -16.29 -9.48 -3.45
C SER A 112 -15.36 -9.41 -2.22
N MET A 113 -15.45 -8.35 -1.43
CA MET A 113 -14.61 -8.21 -0.22
C MET A 113 -15.04 -9.15 0.92
N MET A 114 -16.31 -9.54 0.91
CA MET A 114 -16.97 -10.35 1.95
C MET A 114 -17.25 -11.76 1.42
N GLY A 115 -16.35 -12.69 1.70
CA GLY A 115 -16.53 -14.13 1.43
C GLY A 115 -15.77 -14.96 2.46
N SER A 116 -16.19 -16.20 2.70
CA SER A 116 -15.55 -17.15 3.63
C SER A 116 -14.60 -18.14 2.94
N GLY A 117 -14.33 -17.97 1.64
CA GLY A 117 -13.51 -18.87 0.83
C GLY A 117 -12.04 -18.46 0.66
N SER A 118 -11.29 -19.30 -0.07
CA SER A 118 -9.91 -19.05 -0.53
C SER A 118 -9.83 -18.11 -1.74
N GLU A 119 -10.97 -17.73 -2.31
CA GLU A 119 -11.04 -16.84 -3.46
C GLU A 119 -10.43 -15.45 -3.16
N PRO A 120 -9.83 -14.81 -4.18
CA PRO A 120 -9.28 -13.47 -4.02
C PRO A 120 -10.41 -12.49 -3.67
N ARG A 121 -10.19 -11.69 -2.63
CA ARG A 121 -11.11 -10.65 -2.21
C ARG A 121 -10.80 -9.38 -2.99
N PHE A 122 -11.78 -8.82 -3.68
CA PHE A 122 -11.58 -7.62 -4.48
C PHE A 122 -12.82 -6.74 -4.59
N VAL A 123 -12.61 -5.51 -5.04
CA VAL A 123 -13.63 -4.57 -5.50
C VAL A 123 -13.20 -4.06 -6.86
N ASP A 124 -14.09 -4.09 -7.84
CA ASP A 124 -13.88 -3.41 -9.12
C ASP A 124 -14.58 -2.06 -9.09
N LEU A 125 -13.81 -1.05 -9.47
CA LEU A 125 -14.19 0.34 -9.49
C LEU A 125 -14.00 0.90 -10.91
N HIS A 126 -14.68 1.99 -11.21
CA HIS A 126 -14.51 2.72 -12.45
C HIS A 126 -14.48 4.21 -12.18
N THR A 127 -13.50 4.92 -12.74
CA THR A 127 -13.41 6.37 -12.55
C THR A 127 -14.55 7.09 -13.28
N VAL A 128 -15.04 8.16 -12.67
CA VAL A 128 -16.06 9.02 -13.26
C VAL A 128 -15.36 10.12 -14.06
N GLY A 129 -15.45 10.07 -15.39
CA GLY A 129 -14.82 11.05 -16.27
C GLY A 129 -14.85 10.64 -17.73
N VAL A 130 -14.34 11.52 -18.61
CA VAL A 130 -14.33 11.31 -20.07
C VAL A 130 -13.43 10.14 -20.48
N ASP A 131 -12.36 9.91 -19.73
CA ASP A 131 -11.36 8.86 -19.99
C ASP A 131 -11.52 7.61 -19.13
N GLY A 132 -12.69 7.46 -18.48
CA GLY A 132 -13.09 6.35 -17.59
C GLY A 132 -12.16 5.13 -17.56
N HIS A 133 -11.52 4.92 -16.42
CA HIS A 133 -10.53 3.87 -16.20
C HIS A 133 -11.09 2.78 -15.30
N ALA A 134 -10.82 1.53 -15.66
CA ALA A 134 -11.07 0.39 -14.79
C ALA A 134 -10.00 0.33 -13.68
N ILE A 135 -10.46 0.23 -12.44
CA ILE A 135 -9.62 0.05 -11.26
C ILE A 135 -10.05 -1.24 -10.57
N THR A 136 -9.10 -2.05 -10.14
CA THR A 136 -9.37 -3.15 -9.21
C THR A 136 -8.61 -2.93 -7.91
N VAL A 137 -9.32 -3.10 -6.80
CA VAL A 137 -8.76 -3.11 -5.45
C VAL A 137 -8.81 -4.55 -4.94
N ALA A 138 -7.66 -5.20 -4.83
CA ALA A 138 -7.54 -6.56 -4.32
C ALA A 138 -6.99 -6.55 -2.88
N LYS A 139 -7.51 -7.42 -2.02
CA LYS A 139 -7.20 -7.45 -0.59
C LYS A 139 -6.25 -8.59 -0.23
N THR A 140 -5.22 -8.27 0.55
CA THR A 140 -4.28 -9.21 1.15
C THR A 140 -4.55 -9.36 2.66
N GLN A 141 -3.62 -9.93 3.43
CA GLN A 141 -3.79 -10.07 4.88
C GLN A 141 -3.67 -8.72 5.60
N LYS A 142 -2.78 -7.84 5.15
CA LYS A 142 -2.39 -6.58 5.78
C LYS A 142 -2.53 -5.35 4.87
N ALA A 143 -2.61 -5.55 3.56
CA ALA A 143 -2.64 -4.50 2.55
C ALA A 143 -3.79 -4.65 1.53
N LEU A 144 -3.98 -3.59 0.75
CA LEU A 144 -4.83 -3.51 -0.43
C LEU A 144 -3.94 -3.15 -1.62
N VAL A 145 -4.11 -3.86 -2.72
CA VAL A 145 -3.47 -3.61 -4.00
C VAL A 145 -4.46 -2.87 -4.88
N PHE A 146 -4.16 -1.62 -5.19
CA PHE A 146 -4.89 -0.82 -6.15
C PHE A 146 -4.19 -0.92 -7.50
N LEU A 147 -4.94 -1.24 -8.55
CA LEU A 147 -4.41 -1.32 -9.91
C LEU A 147 -5.38 -0.65 -10.87
N MET A 148 -4.89 0.32 -11.64
CA MET A 148 -5.62 0.99 -12.70
C MET A 148 -5.15 0.52 -14.07
N GLY A 149 -6.11 0.19 -14.93
CA GLY A 149 -5.85 -0.05 -16.35
C GLY A 149 -5.69 1.24 -17.15
N LYS A 150 -4.90 1.18 -18.22
CA LYS A 150 -4.89 2.23 -19.24
C LYS A 150 -6.27 2.36 -19.91
N ARG A 151 -6.50 3.51 -20.55
CA ARG A 151 -7.74 3.75 -21.29
C ARG A 151 -7.96 2.65 -22.33
N GLY A 152 -9.17 2.08 -22.34
CA GLY A 152 -9.58 1.00 -23.25
C GLY A 152 -9.13 -0.41 -22.83
N VAL A 153 -8.41 -0.56 -21.72
CA VAL A 153 -8.08 -1.89 -21.18
C VAL A 153 -9.32 -2.51 -20.53
N HIS A 154 -9.58 -3.78 -20.87
CA HIS A 154 -10.73 -4.50 -20.34
C HIS A 154 -10.59 -4.73 -18.83
N ALA A 155 -11.64 -4.40 -18.06
CA ALA A 155 -11.64 -4.49 -16.60
C ALA A 155 -11.32 -5.91 -16.08
N GLY A 156 -11.69 -6.97 -16.81
CA GLY A 156 -11.34 -8.34 -16.45
C GLY A 156 -9.83 -8.60 -16.41
N LEU A 157 -9.04 -7.98 -17.30
CA LEU A 157 -7.58 -8.12 -17.31
C LEU A 157 -6.93 -7.38 -16.13
N VAL A 158 -7.46 -6.19 -15.82
CA VAL A 158 -7.06 -5.39 -14.64
C VAL A 158 -7.32 -6.21 -13.37
N ASN A 159 -8.50 -6.81 -13.27
CA ASN A 159 -8.91 -7.62 -12.13
C ASN A 159 -8.02 -8.85 -11.94
N GLN A 160 -7.81 -9.63 -13.01
CA GLN A 160 -6.97 -10.83 -12.97
C GLN A 160 -5.55 -10.50 -12.48
N LYS A 161 -4.97 -9.40 -12.98
CA LYS A 161 -3.64 -8.96 -12.59
C LYS A 161 -3.60 -8.50 -11.12
N ALA A 162 -4.55 -7.67 -10.70
CA ALA A 162 -4.62 -7.19 -9.31
C ALA A 162 -4.77 -8.34 -8.31
N CYS A 163 -5.63 -9.32 -8.62
CA CYS A 163 -5.82 -10.53 -7.81
C CYS A 163 -4.55 -11.39 -7.74
N ALA A 164 -3.85 -11.58 -8.86
CA ALA A 164 -2.58 -12.31 -8.88
C ALA A 164 -1.50 -11.60 -8.04
N MET A 165 -1.41 -10.28 -8.12
CA MET A 165 -0.50 -9.49 -7.29
C MET A 165 -0.83 -9.62 -5.80
N ALA A 166 -2.11 -9.51 -5.44
CA ALA A 166 -2.57 -9.67 -4.07
C ALA A 166 -2.30 -11.09 -3.53
N GLN A 167 -2.46 -12.12 -4.37
CA GLN A 167 -2.15 -13.49 -4.01
C GLN A 167 -0.66 -13.68 -3.74
N TYR A 168 0.21 -13.16 -4.62
CA TYR A 168 1.66 -13.21 -4.41
C TYR A 168 2.06 -12.53 -3.08
N LEU A 169 1.50 -11.35 -2.80
CA LEU A 169 1.75 -10.66 -1.54
C LEU A 169 1.26 -11.46 -0.33
N LYS A 170 0.08 -12.08 -0.44
CA LYS A 170 -0.48 -12.95 0.60
C LYS A 170 0.40 -14.15 0.92
N GLU A 171 1.00 -14.78 -0.11
CA GLU A 171 1.94 -15.89 0.03
C GLU A 171 3.25 -15.46 0.70
N ASN A 172 3.66 -14.20 0.50
CA ASN A 172 4.83 -13.58 1.15
C ASN A 172 4.51 -12.91 2.50
N GLY A 173 3.33 -13.15 3.07
CA GLY A 173 2.97 -12.70 4.42
C GLY A 173 2.48 -11.24 4.54
N VAL A 174 2.09 -10.63 3.41
CA VAL A 174 1.47 -9.29 3.31
C VAL A 174 -0.05 -9.37 3.23
#